data_AF-Q4CLJ0-F1
#
_entry.id   AF-Q4CLJ0-F1
#
_cell.length_a   1.000
_cell.length_b   1.000
_cell.length_c   1.000
_cell.angle_alpha   90.00
_cell.angle_beta   90.00
_cell.angle_gamma   90.00
#
_symmetry.space_group_name_H-M   'P 1'
#
loop_
_entity.id
_entity.type
_entity.pdbx_description
1 polymer ?
#
loop_
_entity_poly.entity_id
_entity_poly.type
_entity_poly.pdbx_seq_one_letter_code
_entity_poly.pdbx_strand_id
1 'polypeptide(L)'
;RPFDGENMQEVMQKALAGRYDPLPPTISPEMTEVVTSLLCGDPHARPSSSKLLNMPICKLFVSGLLEIVQTQPSFAGPLRDTISTHIQSVKQSLKEERRVTVRQMEESQSAAAASTTILEGATPMGSVGDLTLYEGIVKKQSGDLAWKRRYLCIRGALEEGERLDVGRMPKFKSLDLVLAVSKETMRQQCITTPFSELEDVFPVASKYTGSNAQHVFAVAFKTGRRLLFQARGDPERDAWMQKIQQTLGIDEAD
;
A
#
# COMPACT_ATOMS: atom_id res chain seq x y z
N ARG A 1 -2.88 -32.02 3.70
CA ARG A 1 -4.22 -31.38 3.79
C ARG A 1 -4.34 -30.83 5.19
N PRO A 2 -4.93 -29.64 5.41
CA PRO A 2 -4.96 -29.04 6.75
C PRO A 2 -5.80 -29.86 7.74
N PHE A 3 -6.93 -30.43 7.27
CA PHE A 3 -7.73 -31.37 8.05
C PHE A 3 -7.60 -32.75 7.43
N ASP A 4 -7.16 -33.73 8.22
CA ASP A 4 -6.97 -35.12 7.82
C ASP A 4 -7.61 -36.06 8.85
N GLY A 5 -8.11 -37.22 8.43
CA GLY A 5 -8.81 -38.15 9.32
C GLY A 5 -9.08 -39.49 8.63
N GLU A 6 -9.28 -40.54 9.42
CA GLU A 6 -9.48 -41.90 8.90
C GLU A 6 -10.80 -42.04 8.12
N ASN A 7 -11.76 -41.16 8.39
CA ASN A 7 -13.05 -41.10 7.72
C ASN A 7 -13.57 -39.65 7.62
N MET A 8 -14.61 -39.43 6.81
CA MET A 8 -15.19 -38.09 6.61
C MET A 8 -15.72 -37.45 7.90
N GLN A 9 -16.15 -38.26 8.87
CA GLN A 9 -16.69 -37.77 10.13
C GLN A 9 -15.58 -37.14 11.00
N GLU A 10 -14.39 -37.74 11.02
CA GLU A 10 -13.21 -37.16 11.67
C GLU A 10 -12.70 -35.91 10.95
N VAL A 11 -12.64 -35.92 9.62
CA VAL A 11 -12.25 -34.74 8.84
C VAL A 11 -13.21 -33.57 9.13
N MET A 12 -14.52 -33.84 9.17
CA MET A 12 -15.54 -32.85 9.52
C MET A 12 -15.35 -32.34 10.95
N GLN A 13 -15.12 -33.21 11.94
CA GLN A 13 -14.90 -32.78 13.31
C GLN A 13 -13.65 -31.91 13.46
N LYS A 14 -12.53 -32.27 12.82
CA LYS A 14 -11.30 -31.45 12.86
C LYS A 14 -11.49 -30.10 12.18
N ALA A 15 -12.18 -30.07 11.05
CA ALA A 15 -12.52 -28.83 10.35
C ALA A 15 -13.39 -27.91 11.20
N LEU A 16 -14.45 -28.44 11.83
CA LEU A 16 -15.34 -27.68 12.72
C LEU A 16 -14.62 -27.22 14.00
N ALA A 17 -13.71 -28.05 14.53
CA ALA A 17 -12.90 -27.70 15.69
C ALA A 17 -11.76 -26.71 15.38
N GLY A 18 -11.50 -26.42 14.09
CA GLY A 18 -10.37 -25.60 13.65
C GLY A 18 -9.01 -26.18 14.05
N ARG A 19 -8.91 -27.50 14.29
CA ARG A 19 -7.68 -28.16 14.72
C ARG A 19 -6.96 -28.78 13.52
N TYR A 20 -5.82 -28.20 13.17
CA TYR A 20 -4.91 -28.68 12.13
C TYR A 20 -3.48 -28.71 12.68
N ASP A 21 -2.62 -29.50 12.07
CA ASP A 21 -1.21 -29.55 12.47
C ASP A 21 -0.56 -28.18 12.28
N PRO A 22 0.29 -27.73 13.22
CA PRO A 22 0.90 -26.42 13.14
C PRO A 22 1.74 -26.28 11.86
N LEU A 23 1.70 -25.11 11.26
CA LEU A 23 2.50 -24.83 10.06
C LEU A 23 4.00 -24.95 10.37
N PRO A 24 4.82 -25.37 9.39
CA PRO A 24 6.27 -25.43 9.58
C PRO A 24 6.83 -24.08 10.04
N PRO A 25 7.84 -24.07 10.93
CA PRO A 25 8.43 -22.83 11.44
C PRO A 25 9.19 -22.02 10.37
N THR A 26 9.41 -22.60 9.19
CA THR A 26 9.95 -21.90 8.01
C THR A 26 8.94 -20.96 7.36
N ILE A 27 7.65 -21.13 7.63
CA ILE A 27 6.59 -20.24 7.19
C ILE A 27 6.62 -18.99 8.06
N SER A 28 6.48 -17.84 7.42
CA SER A 28 6.52 -16.58 8.16
C SER A 28 5.27 -16.27 8.95
N PRO A 29 5.40 -15.46 10.01
CA PRO A 29 4.27 -15.00 10.81
C PRO A 29 3.10 -14.46 9.97
N GLU A 30 3.37 -13.63 8.97
CA GLU A 30 2.31 -12.99 8.16
C GLU A 30 1.57 -13.99 7.26
N MET A 31 2.28 -15.03 6.78
CA MET A 31 1.66 -16.09 5.99
C MET A 31 0.92 -17.08 6.89
N THR A 32 1.47 -17.34 8.08
CA THR A 32 0.80 -18.13 9.12
C THR A 32 -0.51 -17.47 9.53
N GLU A 33 -0.54 -16.15 9.69
CA GLU A 33 -1.75 -15.38 9.95
C GLU A 33 -2.79 -15.53 8.83
N VAL A 34 -2.38 -15.37 7.57
CA VAL A 34 -3.25 -15.61 6.40
C VAL A 34 -3.86 -17.01 6.45
N VAL A 35 -3.03 -18.04 6.59
CA VAL A 35 -3.51 -19.43 6.59
C VAL A 35 -4.42 -19.70 7.79
N THR A 36 -4.08 -19.17 8.96
CA THR A 36 -4.88 -19.33 10.18
C THR A 36 -6.25 -18.68 10.04
N SER A 37 -6.32 -17.48 9.47
CA SER A 37 -7.59 -16.80 9.21
C SER A 37 -8.48 -17.55 8.21
N LEU A 38 -7.87 -18.17 7.18
CA LEU A 38 -8.58 -18.98 6.19
C LEU A 38 -9.08 -20.32 6.74
N LEU A 39 -8.32 -20.93 7.65
CA LEU A 39 -8.65 -22.21 8.28
C LEU A 39 -9.47 -22.06 9.56
N CYS A 40 -10.02 -20.86 9.84
CA CYS A 40 -10.86 -20.62 10.99
C CYS A 40 -12.08 -21.57 11.00
N GLY A 41 -12.35 -22.21 12.13
CA GLY A 41 -13.49 -23.13 12.28
C GLY A 41 -14.83 -22.43 12.07
N ASP A 42 -14.96 -21.18 12.53
CA ASP A 42 -16.14 -20.33 12.30
C ASP A 42 -16.13 -19.74 10.89
N PRO A 43 -17.09 -20.08 10.01
CA PRO A 43 -17.18 -19.53 8.67
C PRO A 43 -17.37 -18.01 8.63
N HIS A 44 -18.01 -17.40 9.65
CA HIS A 44 -18.27 -15.96 9.69
C HIS A 44 -17.03 -15.15 10.08
N ALA A 45 -16.08 -15.77 10.79
CA ALA A 45 -14.80 -15.18 11.13
C ALA A 45 -13.77 -15.24 9.99
N ARG A 46 -14.01 -16.07 8.96
CA ARG A 46 -13.11 -16.18 7.80
C ARG A 46 -13.10 -14.88 7.00
N PRO A 47 -11.94 -14.44 6.49
CA PRO A 47 -11.88 -13.26 5.67
C PRO A 47 -12.61 -13.50 4.33
N SER A 48 -13.35 -12.51 3.88
CA SER A 48 -13.79 -12.46 2.47
C SER A 48 -12.56 -12.34 1.56
N SER A 49 -12.71 -12.67 0.27
CA SER A 49 -11.66 -12.46 -0.72
C SER A 49 -11.16 -11.01 -0.73
N SER A 50 -12.07 -10.05 -0.49
CA SER A 50 -11.74 -8.63 -0.42
C SER A 50 -10.87 -8.29 0.80
N LYS A 51 -11.24 -8.79 1.99
CA LYS A 51 -10.44 -8.62 3.20
C LYS A 51 -9.05 -9.25 3.05
N LEU A 52 -8.98 -10.45 2.48
CA LEU A 52 -7.73 -11.17 2.23
C LEU A 52 -6.82 -10.39 1.27
N LEU A 53 -7.33 -9.95 0.11
CA LEU A 53 -6.53 -9.24 -0.89
C LEU A 53 -6.07 -7.86 -0.42
N ASN A 54 -6.72 -7.28 0.58
CA ASN A 54 -6.30 -6.04 1.24
C ASN A 54 -5.23 -6.23 2.32
N MET A 55 -4.91 -7.47 2.73
CA MET A 55 -3.82 -7.71 3.68
C MET A 55 -2.47 -7.28 3.08
N PRO A 56 -1.54 -6.68 3.85
CA PRO A 56 -0.27 -6.16 3.32
C PRO A 56 0.56 -7.21 2.57
N ILE A 57 0.60 -8.44 3.08
CA ILE A 57 1.28 -9.55 2.42
C ILE A 57 0.66 -9.91 1.07
N CYS A 58 -0.66 -9.91 0.96
CA CYS A 58 -1.36 -10.19 -0.28
C CYS A 58 -1.15 -9.05 -1.29
N LYS A 59 -1.22 -7.79 -0.86
CA LYS A 59 -0.88 -6.62 -1.69
C LYS A 59 0.54 -6.74 -2.27
N LEU A 60 1.52 -7.12 -1.44
CA LEU A 60 2.89 -7.35 -1.87
C LEU A 60 2.98 -8.43 -2.97
N PHE A 61 2.33 -9.58 -2.77
CA PHE A 61 2.36 -10.67 -3.75
C PHE A 61 1.59 -10.34 -5.03
N VAL A 62 0.47 -9.64 -4.95
CA VAL A 62 -0.30 -9.21 -6.12
C VAL A 62 0.50 -8.20 -6.96
N SER A 63 1.17 -7.23 -6.32
CA SER A 63 2.09 -6.34 -7.04
C SER A 63 3.24 -7.13 -7.66
N GLY A 64 3.78 -8.14 -6.97
CA GLY A 64 4.83 -9.02 -7.49
C GLY A 64 4.38 -9.81 -8.72
N LEU A 65 3.19 -10.39 -8.67
CA LEU A 65 2.58 -11.08 -9.80
C LEU A 65 2.41 -10.15 -11.00
N LEU A 66 1.89 -8.95 -10.78
CA LEU A 66 1.69 -7.97 -11.85
C LEU A 66 3.02 -7.57 -12.50
N GLU A 67 4.06 -7.35 -11.69
CA GLU A 67 5.41 -7.06 -12.20
C GLU A 67 5.96 -8.22 -13.05
N ILE A 68 5.77 -9.47 -12.62
CA ILE A 68 6.16 -10.67 -13.39
C ILE A 68 5.43 -10.72 -14.73
N VAL A 69 4.11 -10.53 -14.74
CA VAL A 69 3.28 -10.54 -15.95
C VAL A 69 3.71 -9.44 -16.93
N GLN A 70 4.10 -8.27 -16.40
CA GLN A 70 4.55 -7.14 -17.20
C GLN A 70 5.96 -7.31 -17.77
N THR A 71 6.85 -8.04 -17.09
CA THR A 71 8.27 -8.13 -17.44
C THR A 71 8.66 -9.42 -18.16
N GLN A 72 7.99 -10.54 -17.88
CA GLN A 72 8.37 -11.83 -18.43
C GLN A 72 7.86 -12.01 -19.88
N PRO A 73 8.72 -12.50 -20.81
CA PRO A 73 8.32 -12.76 -22.18
C PRO A 73 7.22 -13.82 -22.32
N SER A 74 7.12 -14.77 -21.39
CA SER A 74 6.13 -15.85 -21.40
C SER A 74 4.68 -15.36 -21.34
N PHE A 75 4.45 -14.13 -20.87
CA PHE A 75 3.13 -13.51 -20.82
C PHE A 75 2.88 -12.53 -21.98
N ALA A 76 3.82 -12.35 -22.91
CA ALA A 76 3.69 -11.35 -23.96
C ALA A 76 2.44 -11.54 -24.85
N GLY A 77 1.99 -10.44 -25.46
CA GLY A 77 0.80 -10.43 -26.30
C GLY A 77 -0.51 -10.41 -25.50
N PRO A 78 -1.61 -10.98 -26.05
CA PRO A 78 -2.95 -10.85 -25.47
C PRO A 78 -3.09 -11.36 -24.03
N LEU A 79 -2.22 -12.29 -23.62
CA LEU A 79 -2.23 -12.85 -22.27
C LEU A 79 -1.85 -11.80 -21.22
N ARG A 80 -0.84 -10.97 -21.48
CA ARG A 80 -0.45 -9.86 -20.59
C ARG A 80 -1.60 -8.89 -20.40
N ASP A 81 -2.24 -8.49 -21.50
CA ASP A 81 -3.32 -7.52 -21.47
C ASP A 81 -4.51 -8.06 -20.70
N THR A 82 -4.86 -9.33 -20.93
CA THR A 82 -5.96 -10.02 -20.23
C THR A 82 -5.70 -10.08 -18.72
N ILE A 83 -4.53 -10.59 -18.31
CA ILE A 83 -4.19 -10.75 -16.89
C ILE A 83 -4.11 -9.37 -16.21
N SER A 84 -3.48 -8.39 -16.86
CA SER A 84 -3.33 -7.05 -16.30
C SER A 84 -4.68 -6.35 -16.14
N THR A 85 -5.56 -6.49 -17.13
CA THR A 85 -6.93 -5.94 -17.08
C THR A 85 -7.73 -6.59 -15.95
N HIS A 86 -7.65 -7.92 -15.78
CA HIS A 86 -8.31 -8.60 -14.66
C HIS A 86 -7.78 -8.16 -13.30
N ILE A 87 -6.45 -8.08 -13.13
CA ILE A 87 -5.86 -7.61 -11.87
C ILE A 87 -6.30 -6.18 -11.58
N GLN A 88 -6.28 -5.28 -12.57
CA GLN A 88 -6.72 -3.90 -12.41
C GLN A 88 -8.21 -3.80 -12.08
N SER A 89 -9.05 -4.59 -12.74
CA SER A 89 -10.49 -4.66 -12.46
C SER A 89 -10.77 -5.11 -11.03
N VAL A 90 -10.11 -6.18 -10.56
CA VAL A 90 -10.22 -6.64 -9.18
C VAL A 90 -9.80 -5.54 -8.20
N LYS A 91 -8.64 -4.90 -8.42
CA LYS A 91 -8.17 -3.79 -7.57
C LYS A 91 -9.17 -2.63 -7.53
N GLN A 92 -9.78 -2.29 -8.67
CA GLN A 92 -10.79 -1.23 -8.72
C GLN A 92 -12.06 -1.61 -7.94
N SER A 93 -12.53 -2.86 -8.06
CA SER A 93 -13.65 -3.36 -7.26
C SER A 93 -13.36 -3.32 -5.76
N LEU A 94 -12.15 -3.71 -5.34
CA LEU A 94 -11.73 -3.64 -3.93
C LEU A 94 -11.71 -2.20 -3.41
N LYS A 95 -11.24 -1.25 -4.22
CA LYS A 95 -11.24 0.18 -3.86
C LYS A 95 -12.66 0.72 -3.70
N GLU A 96 -13.60 0.31 -4.53
CA GLU A 96 -14.99 0.75 -4.45
C GLU A 96 -15.73 0.13 -3.25
N GLU A 97 -15.56 -1.17 -3.02
CA GLU A 97 -16.14 -1.85 -1.83
C GLU A 97 -15.67 -1.19 -0.53
N ARG A 98 -14.38 -0.84 -0.47
CA ARG A 98 -13.82 -0.10 0.67
C ARG A 98 -14.47 1.27 0.83
N ARG A 99 -14.65 2.03 -0.27
CA ARG A 99 -15.31 3.36 -0.22
C ARG A 99 -16.75 3.27 0.27
N VAL A 100 -17.49 2.25 -0.15
CA VAL A 100 -18.86 2.01 0.32
C VAL A 100 -18.87 1.71 1.82
N THR A 101 -17.95 0.87 2.29
CA THR A 101 -17.83 0.51 3.72
C THR A 101 -17.53 1.75 4.57
N VAL A 102 -16.58 2.59 4.15
CA VAL A 102 -16.23 3.84 4.85
C VAL A 102 -17.44 4.79 4.89
N ARG A 103 -18.14 4.99 3.76
CA ARG A 103 -19.34 5.84 3.74
C ARG A 103 -20.43 5.35 4.68
N GLN A 104 -20.67 4.04 4.78
CA GLN A 104 -21.65 3.48 5.71
C GLN A 104 -21.26 3.69 7.17
N MET A 105 -19.96 3.64 7.49
CA MET A 105 -19.44 3.96 8.83
C MET A 105 -19.59 5.45 9.15
N GLU A 106 -19.26 6.34 8.21
CA GLU A 106 -19.42 7.79 8.33
C GLU A 106 -20.91 8.21 8.46
N GLU A 107 -21.83 7.54 7.77
CA GLU A 107 -23.27 7.81 7.91
C GLU A 107 -23.82 7.35 9.28
N SER A 108 -23.18 6.35 9.89
CA SER A 108 -23.56 5.82 11.20
C SER A 108 -22.97 6.61 12.38
N GLN A 109 -21.94 7.41 12.13
CA GLN A 109 -21.31 8.28 13.13
C GLN A 109 -21.47 9.75 12.70
N SER A 110 -22.26 10.54 13.44
CA SER A 110 -22.45 11.97 13.14
C SER A 110 -21.11 12.72 13.02
N ALA A 111 -20.69 12.96 11.77
CA ALA A 111 -19.69 13.90 11.28
C ALA A 111 -18.58 14.32 12.26
N ALA A 112 -17.50 13.53 12.33
CA ALA A 112 -16.18 14.07 12.66
C ALA A 112 -15.48 14.42 11.34
N ALA A 113 -15.11 15.69 11.18
CA ALA A 113 -14.51 16.22 9.97
C ALA A 113 -13.25 15.42 9.56
N ALA A 114 -13.23 14.93 8.31
CA ALA A 114 -12.06 14.36 7.68
C ALA A 114 -10.87 15.32 7.87
N SER A 115 -9.89 14.87 8.65
CA SER A 115 -8.82 15.69 9.17
C SER A 115 -7.86 16.08 8.03
N THR A 116 -7.93 17.35 7.60
CA THR A 116 -7.10 17.99 6.56
C THR A 116 -5.64 18.19 7.01
N THR A 117 -4.97 17.13 7.46
CA THR A 117 -3.59 17.22 7.99
C THR A 117 -2.53 17.31 6.89
N ILE A 118 -2.88 17.16 5.60
CA ILE A 118 -1.89 17.24 4.49
C ILE A 118 -1.29 18.65 4.37
N LEU A 119 -1.96 19.68 4.90
CA LEU A 119 -1.58 21.08 4.68
C LEU A 119 -0.86 21.75 5.84
N GLU A 120 -0.86 21.16 7.04
CA GLU A 120 -0.11 21.70 8.18
C GLU A 120 1.39 21.63 7.90
N GLY A 121 1.96 22.73 7.40
CA GLY A 121 3.39 22.86 7.12
C GLY A 121 3.75 23.07 5.64
N ALA A 122 2.76 23.30 4.75
CA ALA A 122 3.08 23.40 3.33
C ALA A 122 3.93 24.64 2.98
N THR A 123 5.20 24.44 2.59
CA THR A 123 6.11 25.53 2.22
C THR A 123 6.18 25.76 0.71
N PRO A 124 6.07 27.02 0.24
CA PRO A 124 6.25 27.37 -1.18
C PRO A 124 7.69 27.18 -1.65
N MET A 125 7.90 26.55 -2.80
CA MET A 125 9.24 26.42 -3.40
C MET A 125 9.16 26.40 -4.94
N GLY A 126 9.80 27.36 -5.62
CA GLY A 126 9.74 27.48 -7.08
C GLY A 126 10.26 26.24 -7.82
N SER A 127 9.33 25.65 -8.62
CA SER A 127 9.40 24.55 -9.60
C SER A 127 9.54 23.08 -9.12
N VAL A 128 8.81 22.22 -9.86
CA VAL A 128 8.16 20.92 -9.55
C VAL A 128 7.18 20.99 -8.37
N GLY A 129 5.93 21.40 -8.62
CA GLY A 129 4.86 21.51 -7.62
C GLY A 129 5.16 22.58 -6.56
N ASP A 130 4.55 23.76 -6.65
CA ASP A 130 4.95 24.91 -5.82
C ASP A 130 4.78 24.70 -4.31
N LEU A 131 4.05 23.65 -3.89
CA LEU A 131 3.81 23.34 -2.49
C LEU A 131 4.40 21.99 -2.11
N THR A 132 5.18 21.97 -1.03
CA THR A 132 5.58 20.72 -0.36
C THR A 132 4.53 20.38 0.67
N LEU A 133 3.81 19.28 0.51
CA LEU A 133 2.70 18.88 1.39
C LEU A 133 3.17 18.04 2.58
N TYR A 134 4.17 17.20 2.35
CA TYR A 134 4.79 16.39 3.38
C TYR A 134 6.23 16.07 2.98
N GLU A 135 7.15 16.07 3.93
CA GLU A 135 8.57 15.85 3.65
C GLU A 135 9.28 15.13 4.79
N GLY A 136 10.39 14.50 4.47
CA GLY A 136 11.22 13.86 5.48
C GLY A 136 12.39 13.09 4.88
N ILE A 137 13.19 12.53 5.78
CA ILE A 137 14.32 11.70 5.41
C ILE A 137 13.94 10.24 5.62
N VAL A 138 14.09 9.45 4.55
CA VAL A 138 13.90 8.00 4.58
C VAL A 138 15.14 7.33 3.99
N LYS A 139 15.25 6.01 4.15
CA LYS A 139 16.20 5.23 3.36
C LYS A 139 15.45 4.53 2.24
N LYS A 140 15.89 4.72 1.00
CA LYS A 140 15.36 4.00 -0.17
C LYS A 140 16.22 2.78 -0.44
N GLN A 141 15.60 1.64 -0.72
CA GLN A 141 16.33 0.47 -1.21
C GLN A 141 16.74 0.68 -2.68
N SER A 142 18.01 0.41 -3.01
CA SER A 142 18.50 0.31 -4.38
C SER A 142 18.37 -1.11 -4.93
N GLY A 143 18.57 -1.29 -6.23
CA GLY A 143 18.46 -2.59 -6.89
C GLY A 143 19.47 -3.64 -6.43
N ASP A 144 20.57 -3.20 -5.79
CA ASP A 144 21.59 -4.01 -5.12
C ASP A 144 21.23 -4.34 -3.65
N LEU A 145 19.97 -4.10 -3.24
CA LEU A 145 19.45 -4.26 -1.88
C LEU A 145 20.07 -3.33 -0.82
N ALA A 146 20.95 -2.40 -1.21
CA ALA A 146 21.51 -1.42 -0.28
C ALA A 146 20.49 -0.32 0.07
N TRP A 147 20.54 0.17 1.31
CA TRP A 147 19.66 1.22 1.80
C TRP A 147 20.37 2.57 1.80
N LYS A 148 19.90 3.51 0.97
CA LYS A 148 20.53 4.82 0.80
C LYS A 148 19.62 5.92 1.34
N ARG A 149 20.17 6.81 2.17
CA ARG A 149 19.47 7.97 2.72
C ARG A 149 19.00 8.88 1.57
N ARG A 150 17.74 9.26 1.57
CA ARG A 150 17.10 10.14 0.58
C ARG A 150 16.17 11.11 1.27
N TYR A 151 16.07 12.30 0.70
CA TYR A 151 14.98 13.22 0.97
C TYR A 151 13.78 12.80 0.12
N LEU A 152 12.65 12.57 0.77
CA LEU A 152 11.38 12.23 0.15
C LEU A 152 10.39 13.33 0.47
N CYS A 153 9.60 13.75 -0.51
CA CYS A 153 8.49 14.68 -0.27
C CYS A 153 7.33 14.47 -1.25
N ILE A 154 6.14 14.87 -0.82
CA ILE A 154 4.95 14.98 -1.65
C ILE A 154 4.84 16.43 -2.08
N ARG A 155 4.82 16.70 -3.39
CA ARG A 155 4.67 18.05 -3.93
C ARG A 155 3.41 18.17 -4.74
N GLY A 156 2.75 19.32 -4.64
CA GLY A 156 1.52 19.63 -5.37
C GLY A 156 1.66 20.91 -6.19
N ALA A 157 1.17 20.89 -7.42
CA ALA A 157 0.91 22.10 -8.20
C ALA A 157 -0.59 22.41 -8.11
N LEU A 158 -0.94 23.62 -7.67
CA LEU A 158 -2.35 24.05 -7.60
C LEU A 158 -2.96 24.18 -9.00
N GLU A 159 -4.27 23.95 -9.11
CA GLU A 159 -5.03 24.39 -10.29
C GLU A 159 -5.03 25.92 -10.40
N GLU A 160 -5.16 26.44 -11.62
CA GLU A 160 -5.24 27.88 -11.84
C GLU A 160 -6.41 28.49 -11.07
N GLY A 161 -6.12 29.51 -10.24
CA GLY A 161 -7.11 30.21 -9.44
C GLY A 161 -7.37 29.62 -8.05
N GLU A 162 -6.88 28.41 -7.74
CA GLU A 162 -6.93 27.87 -6.39
C GLU A 162 -5.94 28.58 -5.46
N ARG A 163 -6.33 28.73 -4.19
CA ARG A 163 -5.51 29.31 -3.12
C ARG A 163 -5.52 28.37 -1.92
N LEU A 164 -4.44 28.43 -1.13
CA LEU A 164 -4.38 27.78 0.16
C LEU A 164 -5.25 28.55 1.16
N ASP A 165 -6.52 28.14 1.26
CA ASP A 165 -7.42 28.63 2.30
C ASP A 165 -7.48 27.63 3.46
N VAL A 166 -7.43 28.16 4.69
CA VAL A 166 -7.50 27.36 5.91
C VAL A 166 -8.85 26.63 5.96
N GLY A 167 -8.82 25.29 5.96
CA GLY A 167 -10.00 24.44 6.10
C GLY A 167 -10.59 23.87 4.80
N ARG A 168 -10.04 24.21 3.63
CA ARG A 168 -10.42 23.58 2.35
C ARG A 168 -9.22 22.90 1.69
N MET A 169 -9.39 21.64 1.30
CA MET A 169 -8.40 20.92 0.48
C MET A 169 -8.40 21.55 -0.92
N PRO A 170 -7.30 22.20 -1.35
CA PRO A 170 -7.27 22.84 -2.65
C PRO A 170 -7.21 21.80 -3.76
N LYS A 171 -7.65 22.19 -4.96
CA LYS A 171 -7.48 21.31 -6.12
C LYS A 171 -6.06 21.41 -6.64
N PHE A 172 -5.45 20.24 -6.85
CA PHE A 172 -4.12 20.12 -7.40
C PHE A 172 -4.21 19.70 -8.87
N LYS A 173 -3.54 20.46 -9.74
CA LYS A 173 -3.29 20.11 -11.14
C LYS A 173 -2.41 18.87 -11.24
N SER A 174 -1.41 18.76 -10.36
CA SER A 174 -0.54 17.59 -10.26
C SER A 174 -0.12 17.35 -8.82
N LEU A 175 0.11 16.08 -8.51
CA LEU A 175 0.68 15.60 -7.26
C LEU A 175 1.81 14.65 -7.61
N ASP A 176 2.97 14.88 -7.02
CA ASP A 176 4.20 14.18 -7.33
C ASP A 176 4.92 13.71 -6.06
N LEU A 177 5.38 12.46 -6.06
CA LEU A 177 6.31 11.94 -5.07
C LEU A 177 7.74 12.22 -5.57
N VAL A 178 8.47 13.05 -4.83
CA VAL A 178 9.78 13.53 -5.23
C VAL A 178 10.86 12.94 -4.33
N LEU A 179 11.88 12.34 -4.95
CA LEU A 179 13.07 11.85 -4.28
C LEU A 179 14.30 12.68 -4.67
N ALA A 180 15.10 13.06 -3.68
CA ALA A 180 16.40 13.70 -3.87
C ALA A 180 17.45 13.14 -2.91
N VAL A 181 18.72 13.49 -3.12
CA VAL A 181 19.81 13.13 -2.18
C VAL A 181 19.62 13.87 -0.86
N SER A 182 19.37 15.18 -0.95
CA SER A 182 19.00 16.06 0.16
C SER A 182 17.98 17.11 -0.29
N LYS A 183 17.41 17.85 0.67
CA LYS A 183 16.47 18.95 0.42
C LYS A 183 17.10 20.04 -0.44
N GLU A 184 18.37 20.35 -0.20
CA GLU A 184 19.13 21.39 -0.90
C GLU A 184 19.38 21.00 -2.36
N THR A 185 19.65 19.71 -2.63
CA THR A 185 19.92 19.22 -3.99
C THR A 185 18.66 19.02 -4.82
N MET A 186 17.47 19.09 -4.23
CA MET A 186 16.21 18.76 -4.93
C MET A 186 15.99 19.59 -6.20
N ARG A 187 16.37 20.87 -6.19
CA ARG A 187 16.27 21.76 -7.37
C ARG A 187 17.24 21.41 -8.49
N GLN A 188 18.34 20.74 -8.15
CA GLN A 188 19.40 20.38 -9.10
C GLN A 188 19.16 19.00 -9.70
N GLN A 189 18.83 18.04 -8.82
CA GLN A 189 18.62 16.65 -9.20
C GLN A 189 17.60 15.99 -8.28
N CYS A 190 16.45 15.67 -8.85
CA CYS A 190 15.44 14.85 -8.20
C CYS A 190 14.83 13.85 -9.19
N ILE A 191 14.19 12.83 -8.65
CA ILE A 191 13.33 11.91 -9.38
C ILE A 191 11.91 12.24 -8.97
N THR A 192 11.08 12.59 -9.95
CA THR A 192 9.67 12.91 -9.76
C THR A 192 8.85 11.73 -10.24
N THR A 193 7.94 11.25 -9.40
CA THR A 193 6.98 10.20 -9.74
C THR A 193 5.56 10.75 -9.56
N PRO A 194 4.79 10.92 -10.65
CA PRO A 194 3.41 11.35 -10.56
C PRO A 194 2.58 10.37 -9.74
N PHE A 195 1.73 10.89 -8.84
CA PHE A 195 0.77 10.05 -8.11
C PHE A 195 -0.21 9.33 -9.03
N SER A 196 -0.39 9.81 -10.26
CA SER A 196 -1.17 9.12 -11.29
C SER A 196 -0.56 7.79 -11.75
N GLU A 197 0.73 7.54 -11.52
CA GLU A 197 1.41 6.27 -11.80
C GLU A 197 1.38 5.29 -10.61
N LEU A 198 1.14 5.82 -9.42
CA LEU A 198 1.07 5.07 -8.17
C LEU A 198 -0.33 4.44 -7.99
N GLU A 199 -0.38 3.33 -7.27
CA GLU A 199 -1.64 2.61 -7.00
C GLU A 199 -1.94 2.45 -5.52
N ASP A 200 -0.94 2.20 -4.69
CA ASP A 200 -1.12 1.82 -3.30
C ASP A 200 0.17 2.03 -2.50
N VAL A 201 0.03 1.99 -1.17
CA VAL A 201 1.14 1.95 -0.23
C VAL A 201 0.78 1.04 0.93
N PHE A 202 1.73 0.21 1.36
CA PHE A 202 1.50 -0.79 2.41
C PHE A 202 2.79 -1.15 3.16
N PRO A 203 2.68 -1.64 4.40
CA PRO A 203 3.86 -2.06 5.16
C PRO A 203 4.43 -3.36 4.58
N VAL A 204 5.75 -3.52 4.69
CA VAL A 204 6.47 -4.73 4.26
C VAL A 204 7.19 -5.31 5.46
N ALA A 205 6.84 -6.56 5.80
CA ALA A 205 7.54 -7.26 6.87
C ALA A 205 9.01 -7.50 6.52
N SER A 206 9.88 -7.40 7.53
CA SER A 206 11.34 -7.39 7.38
C SER A 206 11.86 -8.55 6.54
N LYS A 207 11.32 -9.75 6.74
CA LYS A 207 11.67 -10.97 6.00
C LYS A 207 11.46 -10.89 4.49
N TYR A 208 10.58 -10.01 3.99
CA TYR A 208 10.30 -9.83 2.56
C TYR A 208 11.11 -8.69 1.93
N THR A 209 11.97 -8.01 2.70
CA THR A 209 12.80 -6.91 2.21
C THR A 209 14.12 -7.37 1.58
N GLY A 210 14.44 -8.66 1.66
CA GLY A 210 15.74 -9.23 1.24
C GLY A 210 16.94 -8.84 2.12
N SER A 211 16.74 -7.98 3.13
CA SER A 211 17.81 -7.46 4.00
C SER A 211 17.42 -7.43 5.48
N ASN A 212 16.24 -7.96 5.84
CA ASN A 212 15.66 -7.90 7.18
C ASN A 212 15.49 -6.48 7.74
N ALA A 213 15.38 -5.49 6.86
CA ALA A 213 15.13 -4.10 7.26
C ALA A 213 13.76 -3.97 7.94
N GLN A 214 13.72 -3.31 9.09
CA GLN A 214 12.50 -3.03 9.83
C GLN A 214 11.88 -1.70 9.41
N HIS A 215 10.60 -1.50 9.75
CA HIS A 215 9.82 -0.27 9.49
C HIS A 215 9.77 0.12 8.01
N VAL A 216 9.64 -0.89 7.15
CA VAL A 216 9.61 -0.70 5.70
C VAL A 216 8.18 -0.56 5.22
N PHE A 217 7.98 0.35 4.27
CA PHE A 217 6.77 0.46 3.47
C PHE A 217 7.12 0.41 1.99
N ALA A 218 6.22 -0.15 1.19
CA ALA A 218 6.33 -0.18 -0.26
C ALA A 218 5.34 0.81 -0.88
N VAL A 219 5.84 1.64 -1.79
CA VAL A 219 5.00 2.44 -2.70
C VAL A 219 4.88 1.67 -4.00
N ALA A 220 3.67 1.22 -4.32
CA ALA A 220 3.37 0.40 -5.48
C ALA A 220 2.93 1.25 -6.68
N PHE A 221 3.41 0.85 -7.86
CA PHE A 221 3.05 1.42 -9.15
C PHE A 221 1.95 0.58 -9.80
N LYS A 222 1.15 1.20 -10.66
CA LYS A 222 0.16 0.49 -11.50
C LYS A 222 0.74 -0.60 -12.40
N THR A 223 2.06 -0.59 -12.59
CA THR A 223 2.82 -1.59 -13.35
C THR A 223 3.21 -2.81 -12.51
N GLY A 224 2.87 -2.83 -11.23
CA GLY A 224 3.30 -3.83 -10.26
C GLY A 224 4.66 -3.55 -9.63
N ARG A 225 5.50 -2.70 -10.23
CA ARG A 225 6.79 -2.30 -9.63
C ARG A 225 6.58 -1.62 -8.28
N ARG A 226 7.60 -1.68 -7.42
CA ARG A 226 7.55 -1.14 -6.06
C ARG A 226 8.83 -0.37 -5.73
N LEU A 227 8.68 0.72 -4.99
CA LEU A 227 9.78 1.38 -4.29
C LEU A 227 9.69 1.06 -2.81
N LEU A 228 10.77 0.56 -2.22
CA LEU A 228 10.84 0.27 -0.79
C LEU A 228 11.54 1.40 -0.06
N PHE A 229 10.90 1.84 1.03
CA PHE A 229 11.40 2.88 1.92
C PHE A 229 11.43 2.37 3.34
N GLN A 230 12.51 2.65 4.05
CA GLN A 230 12.68 2.39 5.47
C GLN A 230 12.56 3.71 6.23
N ALA A 231 11.64 3.74 7.19
CA ALA A 231 11.49 4.79 8.18
C ALA A 231 12.37 4.50 9.42
N ARG A 232 12.45 5.45 10.35
CA ARG A 232 13.18 5.31 11.63
C ARG A 232 12.43 4.45 12.66
N GLY A 233 11.12 4.31 12.50
CA GLY A 233 10.24 3.55 13.39
C GLY A 233 8.83 3.44 12.81
N ASP A 234 7.96 2.67 13.46
CA ASP A 234 6.58 2.48 13.02
C ASP A 234 5.76 3.77 12.94
N PRO A 235 5.85 4.72 13.90
CA PRO A 235 5.09 5.98 13.79
C PRO A 235 5.42 6.80 12.54
N GLU A 236 6.71 6.85 12.15
CA GLU A 236 7.12 7.55 10.93
C GLU A 236 6.70 6.79 9.67
N ARG A 237 6.77 5.45 9.68
CA ARG A 237 6.28 4.60 8.58
C ARG A 237 4.79 4.86 8.36
N ASP A 238 4.00 4.80 9.41
CA ASP A 238 2.54 4.88 9.34
C ASP A 238 2.10 6.28 8.92
N ALA A 239 2.77 7.33 9.41
CA ALA A 239 2.56 8.69 8.92
C ALA A 239 2.85 8.83 7.41
N TRP A 240 3.95 8.26 6.90
CA TRP A 240 4.21 8.25 5.46
C TRP A 240 3.13 7.53 4.66
N MET A 241 2.71 6.36 5.13
CA MET A 241 1.66 5.58 4.46
C MET A 241 0.34 6.35 4.43
N GLN A 242 -0.09 6.89 5.57
CA GLN A 242 -1.30 7.69 5.68
C GLN A 242 -1.27 8.89 4.71
N LYS A 243 -0.20 9.69 4.69
CA LYS A 243 -0.12 10.85 3.77
C LYS A 243 -0.17 10.44 2.29
N ILE A 244 0.46 9.32 1.94
CA ILE A 244 0.42 8.80 0.57
C ILE A 244 -0.98 8.25 0.25
N GLN A 245 -1.63 7.54 1.16
CA GLN A 245 -3.00 7.03 1.00
C GLN A 245 -4.03 8.16 0.84
N GLN A 246 -3.91 9.21 1.66
CA GLN A 246 -4.70 10.44 1.53
C GLN A 246 -4.53 11.06 0.14
N THR A 247 -3.28 11.20 -0.31
CA THR A 247 -2.96 11.78 -1.63
C THR A 247 -3.47 10.91 -2.79
N LEU A 248 -3.49 9.59 -2.62
CA LEU A 248 -4.08 8.62 -3.56
C LEU A 248 -5.61 8.52 -3.48
N GLY A 249 -6.23 9.15 -2.47
CA GLY A 249 -7.66 9.03 -2.17
C GLY A 249 -8.09 7.59 -1.85
N ILE A 250 -7.27 6.89 -1.06
CA ILE A 250 -7.49 5.50 -0.58
C ILE A 250 -7.39 5.34 0.94
N ASP A 251 -7.32 6.45 1.69
CA ASP A 251 -7.13 6.44 3.15
C ASP A 251 -8.14 5.52 3.85
N GLU A 252 -7.64 4.73 4.80
CA GLU A 252 -8.49 3.97 5.72
C GLU A 252 -9.01 4.95 6.75
N ALA A 253 -10.31 5.25 6.73
CA ALA A 253 -10.94 5.85 7.89
C ALA A 253 -10.93 4.79 8.99
N ASP A 254 -10.09 4.99 10.00
CA ASP A 254 -10.10 4.23 11.27
C ASP A 254 -11.45 4.40 11.99
#